data_AF-A0A8J3CF39-F1
#
_entry.id   AF-A0A8J3CF39-F1
#
_cell.length_a   1.000
_cell.length_b   1.000
_cell.length_c   1.000
_cell.angle_alpha   90.00
_cell.angle_beta   90.00
_cell.angle_gamma   90.00
#
_symmetry.space_group_name_H-M   'P 1'
#
loop_
_entity.id
_entity.type
_entity.pdbx_description
1 polymer ?
#
loop_
_entity_poly.entity_id
_entity_poly.type
_entity_poly.pdbx_seq_one_letter_code
_entity_poly.pdbx_strand_id
1 'polypeptide(L)'
;MNDEPTRIPELVRRAQFAAHEAEFAMSCKDRTGALLATLAASKPGGLLLELGTGTGVGTAWLLSGMTTDAHLITVEADPATAMLARGTLGADPRVSLVVADAESWLDTYTGPGVDLVFVDCRPDRFRRRADLLGHLNPGGLYIGDDLLPEPTWPDDHEPRVEKFLAEIIDEPNLVVTLMTWSSGLVVAART
;
A
#
# COMPACT_ATOMS: atom_id res chain seq x y z
N MET A 1 -0.39 22.50 -13.93
CA MET A 1 -1.45 21.94 -13.07
C MET A 1 -0.83 21.71 -11.70
N ASN A 2 -1.47 22.16 -10.61
CA ASN A 2 -1.05 21.77 -9.27
C ASN A 2 -1.83 20.49 -8.93
N ASP A 3 -1.10 19.42 -8.68
CA ASP A 3 -1.57 18.06 -8.46
C ASP A 3 -1.51 17.66 -6.98
N GLU A 4 -1.19 18.59 -6.08
CA GLU A 4 -1.36 18.40 -4.64
C GLU A 4 -2.85 18.24 -4.27
N PRO A 5 -3.20 17.26 -3.42
CA PRO A 5 -4.57 17.10 -2.98
C PRO A 5 -5.01 18.32 -2.15
N THR A 6 -6.07 18.98 -2.62
CA THR A 6 -6.64 20.17 -1.95
C THR A 6 -7.47 19.81 -0.71
N ARG A 7 -7.83 18.53 -0.54
CA ARG A 7 -8.59 18.03 0.61
C ARG A 7 -7.93 16.78 1.17
N ILE A 8 -7.33 16.93 2.35
CA ILE A 8 -6.83 15.81 3.15
C ILE A 8 -7.98 15.32 4.06
N PRO A 9 -8.33 14.02 4.06
CA PRO A 9 -9.31 13.44 4.98
C PRO A 9 -8.91 13.62 6.44
N GLU A 10 -9.88 13.65 7.36
CA GLU A 10 -9.60 13.87 8.78
C GLU A 10 -8.81 12.70 9.41
N LEU A 11 -9.13 11.47 9.03
CA LEU A 11 -8.37 10.30 9.47
C LEU A 11 -6.90 10.37 9.01
N VAL A 12 -6.66 10.82 7.78
CA VAL A 12 -5.31 11.02 7.23
C VAL A 12 -4.55 12.08 8.02
N ARG A 13 -5.17 13.24 8.30
CA ARG A 13 -4.53 14.28 9.12
C ARG A 13 -4.14 13.77 10.51
N ARG A 14 -5.01 12.95 11.13
CA ARG A 14 -4.72 12.32 12.43
C ARG A 14 -3.53 11.35 12.33
N ALA A 15 -3.48 10.55 11.27
CA ALA A 15 -2.36 9.64 11.01
C ALA A 15 -1.04 10.38 10.81
N GLN A 16 -1.06 11.45 10.01
CA GLN A 16 0.12 12.30 9.78
C GLN A 16 0.61 12.95 11.06
N PHE A 17 -0.31 13.45 11.89
CA PHE A 17 0.05 14.00 13.20
C PHE A 17 0.70 12.95 14.10
N ALA A 18 0.12 11.75 14.20
CA ALA A 18 0.70 10.66 14.99
C ALA A 18 2.07 10.21 14.46
N ALA A 19 2.25 10.15 13.13
CA ALA A 19 3.51 9.84 12.50
C ALA A 19 4.58 10.89 12.83
N HIS A 20 4.22 12.18 12.77
CA HIS A 20 5.11 13.28 13.13
C HIS A 20 5.53 13.22 14.60
N GLU A 21 4.58 13.03 15.53
CA GLU A 21 4.88 12.90 16.97
C GLU A 21 5.79 11.70 17.29
N ALA A 22 5.69 10.65 16.49
CA ALA A 22 6.54 9.46 16.60
C ALA A 22 7.87 9.56 15.82
N GLU A 23 8.16 10.70 15.20
CA GLU A 23 9.33 10.92 14.32
C GLU A 23 9.43 9.88 13.19
N PHE A 24 8.28 9.37 12.73
CA PHE A 24 8.20 8.36 11.67
C PHE A 24 8.25 9.01 10.28
N ALA A 25 9.42 8.98 9.65
CA ALA A 25 9.68 9.64 8.38
C ALA A 25 9.26 8.86 7.12
N MET A 26 8.83 7.61 7.26
CA MET A 26 8.51 6.71 6.14
C MET A 26 7.00 6.69 5.82
N SER A 27 6.32 7.82 5.95
CA SER A 27 4.87 7.90 5.70
C SER A 27 4.58 8.09 4.21
N CYS A 28 3.50 7.44 3.74
CA CYS A 28 2.97 7.64 2.39
C CYS A 28 2.78 9.13 2.06
N LYS A 29 3.26 9.55 0.87
CA LYS A 29 3.11 10.93 0.37
C LYS A 29 1.64 11.24 0.03
N ASP A 30 1.22 12.48 0.25
CA ASP A 30 -0.18 12.91 0.03
C ASP A 30 -0.67 12.67 -1.40
N ARG A 31 0.20 12.90 -2.40
CA ARG A 31 -0.08 12.60 -3.81
C ARG A 31 -0.39 11.13 -4.04
N THR A 32 0.46 10.24 -3.52
CA THR A 32 0.24 8.78 -3.58
C THR A 32 -1.03 8.40 -2.84
N GLY A 33 -1.21 8.89 -1.62
CA GLY A 33 -2.41 8.65 -0.81
C GLY A 33 -3.72 9.05 -1.50
N ALA A 34 -3.76 10.20 -2.16
CA ALA A 34 -4.93 10.65 -2.91
C ALA A 34 -5.25 9.72 -4.09
N LEU A 35 -4.23 9.18 -4.77
CA LEU A 35 -4.40 8.14 -5.78
C LEU A 35 -4.94 6.84 -5.14
N LEU A 36 -4.38 6.39 -4.01
CA LEU A 36 -4.85 5.21 -3.29
C LEU A 36 -6.34 5.31 -2.92
N ALA A 37 -6.77 6.45 -2.38
CA ALA A 37 -8.18 6.69 -2.07
C ALA A 37 -9.07 6.62 -3.33
N THR A 38 -8.60 7.18 -4.45
CA THR A 38 -9.33 7.13 -5.72
C THR A 38 -9.48 5.70 -6.24
N LEU A 39 -8.39 4.92 -6.18
CA LEU A 39 -8.39 3.52 -6.63
C LEU A 39 -9.22 2.63 -5.69
N ALA A 40 -9.16 2.85 -4.37
CA ALA A 40 -10.01 2.16 -3.41
C ALA A 40 -11.51 2.42 -3.65
N ALA A 41 -11.87 3.65 -4.02
CA ALA A 41 -13.26 4.01 -4.36
C ALA A 41 -13.79 3.27 -5.61
N SER A 42 -12.90 2.76 -6.47
CA SER A 42 -13.28 1.94 -7.63
C SER A 42 -13.62 0.49 -7.27
N LYS A 43 -13.45 0.09 -6.00
CA LYS A 43 -13.61 -1.29 -5.49
C LYS A 43 -14.74 -1.39 -4.45
N PRO A 44 -16.00 -1.07 -4.79
CA PRO A 44 -17.10 -1.14 -3.85
C PRO A 44 -17.32 -2.58 -3.35
N GLY A 45 -17.42 -2.75 -2.03
CA GLY A 45 -17.55 -4.06 -1.39
C GLY A 45 -16.32 -4.98 -1.54
N GLY A 46 -15.21 -4.45 -2.06
CA GLY A 46 -14.02 -5.24 -2.36
C GLY A 46 -13.17 -5.55 -1.12
N LEU A 47 -12.30 -6.54 -1.28
CA LEU A 47 -11.25 -6.84 -0.30
C LEU A 47 -9.94 -6.18 -0.73
N LEU A 48 -9.44 -5.28 0.10
CA LEU A 48 -8.18 -4.58 -0.08
C LEU A 48 -7.11 -5.20 0.81
N LEU A 49 -5.88 -5.20 0.33
CA LEU A 49 -4.71 -5.64 1.07
C LEU A 49 -3.64 -4.53 1.06
N GLU A 50 -3.06 -4.26 2.22
CA GLU A 50 -1.90 -3.39 2.37
C GLU A 50 -0.78 -4.17 3.05
N LEU A 51 0.41 -4.12 2.47
CA LEU A 51 1.62 -4.78 2.97
C LEU A 51 2.63 -3.70 3.32
N GLY A 52 2.79 -3.43 4.61
CA GLY A 52 3.45 -2.26 5.15
C GLY A 52 2.44 -1.20 5.62
N THR A 53 1.94 -1.34 6.86
CA THR A 53 1.02 -0.34 7.44
C THR A 53 1.74 0.94 7.83
N GLY A 54 2.98 0.83 8.32
CA GLY A 54 3.66 1.92 9.01
C GLY A 54 2.82 2.44 10.17
N THR A 55 2.79 3.75 10.35
CA THR A 55 1.93 4.42 11.36
C THR A 55 0.47 4.60 10.90
N GLY A 56 0.10 4.07 9.73
CA GLY A 56 -1.28 4.05 9.23
C GLY A 56 -1.69 5.20 8.31
N VAL A 57 -0.75 5.97 7.74
CA VAL A 57 -1.05 7.07 6.82
C VAL A 57 -1.61 6.56 5.49
N GLY A 58 -0.96 5.57 4.86
CA GLY A 58 -1.45 4.91 3.65
C GLY A 58 -2.81 4.22 3.89
N THR A 59 -2.91 3.49 5.01
CA THR A 59 -4.15 2.85 5.47
C THR A 59 -5.30 3.86 5.60
N ALA A 60 -5.04 5.03 6.18
CA ALA A 60 -6.04 6.08 6.34
C ALA A 60 -6.51 6.64 4.99
N TRP A 61 -5.62 6.74 4.00
CA TRP A 61 -5.98 7.11 2.64
C TRP A 61 -6.86 6.05 1.97
N LEU A 62 -6.49 4.77 2.05
CA LEU A 62 -7.31 3.66 1.53
C LEU A 62 -8.72 3.68 2.16
N LEU A 63 -8.81 3.74 3.50
CA LEU A 63 -10.07 3.80 4.24
C LEU A 63 -10.93 5.01 3.88
N SER A 64 -10.33 6.12 3.47
CA SER A 64 -11.06 7.32 3.06
C SER A 64 -11.77 7.18 1.70
N GLY A 65 -11.29 6.28 0.85
CA GLY A 65 -11.88 5.97 -0.45
C GLY A 65 -12.82 4.76 -0.44
N MET A 66 -12.61 3.83 0.50
CA MET A 66 -13.41 2.61 0.61
C MET A 66 -14.89 2.86 0.88
N THR A 67 -15.75 2.03 0.29
CA THR A 67 -17.16 1.93 0.68
C THR A 67 -17.30 1.29 2.07
N THR A 68 -18.50 1.40 2.66
CA THR A 68 -18.75 0.90 4.02
C THR A 68 -18.81 -0.62 4.13
N ASP A 69 -19.03 -1.30 3.02
CA ASP A 69 -19.08 -2.75 2.85
C ASP A 69 -17.76 -3.37 2.36
N ALA A 70 -16.75 -2.55 2.07
CA ALA A 70 -15.41 -3.01 1.73
C ALA A 70 -14.60 -3.34 3.00
N HIS A 71 -13.61 -4.21 2.85
CA HIS A 71 -12.70 -4.59 3.94
C HIS A 71 -11.25 -4.40 3.54
N LEU A 72 -10.40 -4.01 4.49
CA LEU A 72 -8.97 -3.82 4.32
C LEU A 72 -8.23 -4.70 5.31
N ILE A 73 -7.35 -5.55 4.81
CA ILE A 73 -6.35 -6.21 5.64
C ILE A 73 -5.06 -5.42 5.49
N THR A 74 -4.46 -4.99 6.60
CA THR A 74 -3.17 -4.31 6.59
C THR A 74 -2.18 -5.05 7.48
N VAL A 75 -0.95 -5.22 6.99
CA VAL A 75 0.08 -6.05 7.62
C VAL A 75 1.29 -5.21 7.98
N GLU A 76 1.67 -5.22 9.26
CA GLU A 76 2.84 -4.53 9.80
C GLU A 76 3.73 -5.50 10.55
N ALA A 77 5.04 -5.47 10.28
CA ALA A 77 5.99 -6.36 10.91
C ALA A 77 6.41 -5.87 12.31
N ASP A 78 6.52 -4.55 12.51
CA ASP A 78 6.97 -3.98 13.77
C ASP A 78 5.80 -3.75 14.76
N PRO A 79 5.76 -4.44 15.92
CA PRO A 79 4.65 -4.31 16.87
C PRO A 79 4.48 -2.91 17.46
N ALA A 80 5.57 -2.14 17.60
CA ALA A 80 5.50 -0.78 18.14
C ALA A 80 4.86 0.19 17.14
N THR A 81 5.26 0.09 15.88
CA THR A 81 4.68 0.83 14.74
C THR A 81 3.22 0.46 14.53
N ALA A 82 2.89 -0.84 14.57
CA ALA A 82 1.52 -1.33 14.51
C ALA A 82 0.64 -0.76 15.64
N MET A 83 1.19 -0.58 16.85
CA MET A 83 0.47 0.02 17.97
C MET A 83 0.13 1.49 17.72
N LEU A 84 1.03 2.26 17.09
CA LEU A 84 0.76 3.64 16.67
C LEU A 84 -0.36 3.69 15.63
N ALA A 85 -0.31 2.80 14.62
CA ALA A 85 -1.36 2.69 13.63
C ALA A 85 -2.72 2.36 14.26
N ARG A 86 -2.77 1.40 15.20
CA ARG A 86 -4.01 1.08 15.95
C ARG A 86 -4.57 2.29 16.69
N GLY A 87 -3.71 3.10 17.31
CA GLY A 87 -4.14 4.32 18.02
C GLY A 87 -4.83 5.34 17.10
N THR A 88 -4.35 5.44 15.86
CA THR A 88 -4.91 6.35 14.86
C THR A 88 -6.17 5.79 14.21
N LEU A 89 -6.12 4.56 13.71
CA LEU A 89 -7.19 3.89 12.96
C LEU A 89 -8.40 3.59 13.87
N GLY A 90 -8.17 3.45 15.17
CA GLY A 90 -9.23 3.24 16.16
C GLY A 90 -9.96 1.91 15.94
N ALA A 91 -11.28 1.95 16.04
CA ALA A 91 -12.15 0.78 15.91
C ALA A 91 -12.92 0.76 14.58
N ASP A 92 -12.34 1.29 13.50
CA ASP A 92 -12.97 1.23 12.17
C ASP A 92 -13.20 -0.24 11.78
N PRO A 93 -14.46 -0.69 11.63
CA PRO A 93 -14.76 -2.10 11.40
C PRO A 93 -14.32 -2.59 10.01
N ARG A 94 -13.93 -1.68 9.12
CA ARG A 94 -13.48 -2.00 7.77
C ARG A 94 -12.02 -2.46 7.73
N VAL A 95 -11.23 -2.26 8.79
CA VAL A 95 -9.80 -2.61 8.79
C VAL A 95 -9.45 -3.70 9.79
N SER A 96 -8.68 -4.68 9.33
CA SER A 96 -8.01 -5.69 10.15
C SER A 96 -6.50 -5.46 10.10
N LEU A 97 -5.91 -4.98 11.19
CA LEU A 97 -4.46 -4.83 11.32
C LEU A 97 -3.83 -6.11 11.89
N VAL A 98 -2.99 -6.74 11.08
CA VAL A 98 -2.24 -7.95 11.42
C VAL A 98 -0.78 -7.57 11.72
N VAL A 99 -0.27 -8.04 12.87
CA VAL A 99 1.14 -7.87 13.23
C VAL A 99 1.90 -9.12 12.79
N ALA A 100 2.56 -9.05 11.64
CA ALA A 100 3.29 -10.16 11.04
C ALA A 100 4.28 -9.67 9.98
N ASP A 101 5.26 -10.50 9.66
CA ASP A 101 6.02 -10.34 8.42
C ASP A 101 5.10 -10.60 7.22
N ALA A 102 5.16 -9.75 6.20
CA ALA A 102 4.25 -9.78 5.05
C ALA A 102 4.36 -11.08 4.23
N GLU A 103 5.58 -11.58 3.99
CA GLU A 103 5.79 -12.83 3.24
C GLU A 103 5.27 -14.02 4.05
N SER A 104 5.59 -14.06 5.35
CA SER A 104 5.14 -15.11 6.27
C SER A 104 3.61 -15.12 6.43
N TRP A 105 2.98 -13.95 6.45
CA TRP A 105 1.53 -13.83 6.49
C TRP A 105 0.90 -14.34 5.19
N LEU A 106 1.44 -13.93 4.04
CA LEU A 106 0.96 -14.33 2.72
C LEU A 106 0.99 -15.86 2.55
N ASP A 107 2.01 -16.54 3.08
CA ASP A 107 2.10 -18.01 3.09
C ASP A 107 0.93 -18.73 3.76
N THR A 108 0.31 -18.06 4.74
CA THR A 108 -0.79 -18.61 5.52
C THR A 108 -2.14 -18.07 5.07
N TYR A 109 -2.16 -17.14 4.11
CA TYR A 109 -3.38 -16.49 3.68
C TYR A 109 -4.24 -17.44 2.84
N THR A 110 -5.36 -17.87 3.41
CA THR A 110 -6.36 -18.73 2.75
C THR A 110 -7.69 -18.01 2.51
N GLY A 111 -7.68 -16.67 2.57
CA GLY A 111 -8.87 -15.85 2.36
C GLY A 111 -9.28 -15.76 0.88
N PRO A 112 -10.35 -15.01 0.58
CA PRO A 112 -10.77 -14.78 -0.80
C PRO A 112 -9.72 -13.96 -1.57
N GLY A 113 -9.86 -13.92 -2.89
CA GLY A 113 -9.02 -13.04 -3.71
C GLY A 113 -9.24 -11.56 -3.38
N VAL A 114 -8.21 -10.76 -3.56
CA VAL A 114 -8.19 -9.33 -3.25
C VAL A 114 -8.46 -8.51 -4.51
N ASP A 115 -9.11 -7.36 -4.38
CA ASP A 115 -9.50 -6.48 -5.49
C ASP A 115 -8.52 -5.32 -5.68
N LEU A 116 -7.72 -5.03 -4.66
CA LEU A 116 -6.61 -4.09 -4.70
C LEU A 116 -5.58 -4.49 -3.65
N VAL A 117 -4.31 -4.51 -4.04
CA VAL A 117 -3.17 -4.62 -3.13
C VAL A 117 -2.26 -3.41 -3.26
N PHE A 118 -1.94 -2.81 -2.11
CA PHE A 118 -0.92 -1.78 -1.97
C PHE A 118 0.31 -2.40 -1.30
N VAL A 119 1.42 -2.38 -2.01
CA VAL A 119 2.71 -2.90 -1.55
C VAL A 119 3.59 -1.71 -1.18
N ASP A 120 3.59 -1.38 0.10
CA ASP A 120 4.35 -0.29 0.72
C ASP A 120 5.43 -0.87 1.65
N CYS A 121 6.16 -1.81 1.11
CA CYS A 121 7.25 -2.47 1.81
C CYS A 121 8.49 -2.44 0.94
N ARG A 122 9.67 -2.41 1.58
CA ARG A 122 10.95 -2.33 0.87
C ARG A 122 11.01 -3.36 -0.28
N PRO A 123 11.54 -2.99 -1.46
CA PRO A 123 11.51 -3.81 -2.69
C PRO A 123 12.10 -5.23 -2.55
N ASP A 124 12.91 -5.49 -1.50
CA ASP A 124 13.40 -6.83 -1.18
C ASP A 124 12.38 -7.78 -0.59
N ARG A 125 11.22 -7.28 -0.15
CA ARG A 125 10.16 -8.06 0.52
C ARG A 125 9.02 -8.51 -0.39
N PHE A 126 9.12 -8.24 -1.69
CA PHE A 126 8.17 -8.80 -2.65
C PHE A 126 8.75 -9.90 -3.53
N ARG A 127 9.56 -10.77 -2.93
CA ARG A 127 10.03 -12.01 -3.58
C ARG A 127 8.88 -12.94 -3.94
N ARG A 128 7.76 -12.79 -3.24
CA ARG A 128 6.52 -13.57 -3.40
C ARG A 128 5.50 -12.90 -4.34
N ARG A 129 5.95 -12.05 -5.28
CA ARG A 129 5.08 -11.35 -6.24
C ARG A 129 4.13 -12.29 -6.96
N ALA A 130 4.63 -13.41 -7.48
CA ALA A 130 3.80 -14.39 -8.18
C ALA A 130 2.63 -14.91 -7.31
N ASP A 131 2.87 -15.15 -6.03
CA ASP A 131 1.84 -15.66 -5.11
C ASP A 131 0.82 -14.57 -4.77
N LEU A 132 1.27 -13.34 -4.52
CA LEU A 132 0.35 -12.21 -4.31
C LEU A 132 -0.52 -11.97 -5.56
N LEU A 133 0.09 -11.98 -6.74
CA LEU A 133 -0.65 -11.85 -8.00
C LEU A 133 -1.64 -13.02 -8.18
N GLY A 134 -1.31 -14.21 -7.69
CA GLY A 134 -2.20 -15.36 -7.61
C GLY A 134 -3.47 -15.08 -6.80
N HIS A 135 -3.36 -14.31 -5.71
CA HIS A 135 -4.48 -13.87 -4.87
C HIS A 135 -5.26 -12.67 -5.43
N LEU A 136 -4.77 -11.95 -6.43
CA LEU A 136 -5.45 -10.77 -6.98
C LEU A 136 -6.62 -11.21 -7.88
N ASN A 137 -7.85 -10.73 -7.71
CA ASN A 137 -8.96 -11.07 -8.61
C ASN A 137 -8.70 -10.55 -10.04
N PRO A 138 -9.34 -11.13 -11.09
CA PRO A 138 -9.37 -10.49 -12.41
C PRO A 138 -9.90 -9.05 -12.31
N GLY A 139 -9.19 -8.10 -12.94
CA GLY A 139 -9.43 -6.66 -12.80
C GLY A 139 -8.95 -6.05 -11.47
N GLY A 140 -8.38 -6.86 -10.57
CA GLY A 140 -7.77 -6.40 -9.34
C GLY A 140 -6.51 -5.57 -9.60
N LEU A 141 -6.23 -4.63 -8.70
CA LEU A 141 -5.12 -3.69 -8.85
C LEU A 141 -3.92 -4.04 -7.97
N TYR A 142 -2.73 -4.07 -8.56
CA TYR A 142 -1.46 -4.06 -7.84
C TYR A 142 -0.89 -2.65 -7.86
N ILE A 143 -0.51 -2.13 -6.69
CA ILE A 143 0.09 -0.81 -6.54
C ILE A 143 1.39 -0.98 -5.77
N GLY A 144 2.53 -0.59 -6.35
CA GLY A 144 3.82 -0.55 -5.66
C GLY A 144 4.30 0.89 -5.52
N ASP A 145 4.90 1.21 -4.36
CA ASP A 145 5.43 2.54 -4.02
C ASP A 145 6.97 2.57 -3.97
N ASP A 146 7.53 3.77 -3.75
CA ASP A 146 8.96 4.04 -3.55
C ASP A 146 9.85 3.52 -4.68
N LEU A 147 9.54 3.94 -5.91
CA LEU A 147 10.27 3.54 -7.13
C LEU A 147 11.14 4.65 -7.74
N LEU A 148 11.18 5.84 -7.14
CA LEU A 148 12.09 6.93 -7.50
C LEU A 148 13.13 7.18 -6.40
N PRO A 149 14.38 7.53 -6.76
CA PRO A 149 15.45 7.70 -5.78
C PRO A 149 15.11 8.65 -4.63
N GLU A 150 15.29 8.17 -3.40
CA GLU A 150 15.19 8.98 -2.18
C GLU A 150 16.54 9.03 -1.45
N PRO A 151 16.90 10.17 -0.81
CA PRO A 151 18.17 10.29 -0.08
C PRO A 151 18.35 9.28 1.07
N THR A 152 17.27 8.68 1.54
CA THR A 152 17.24 7.73 2.66
C THR A 152 17.40 6.28 2.22
N TRP A 153 17.48 6.02 0.92
CA TRP A 153 17.64 4.68 0.39
C TRP A 153 19.00 4.08 0.79
N PRO A 154 19.04 2.80 1.21
CA PRO A 154 20.29 2.08 1.34
C PRO A 154 20.93 1.83 -0.05
N ASP A 155 22.24 1.64 -0.09
CA ASP A 155 23.04 1.48 -1.32
C ASP A 155 22.52 0.40 -2.30
N ASP A 156 21.83 -0.61 -1.79
CA ASP A 156 21.31 -1.73 -2.58
C ASP A 156 19.84 -1.55 -3.02
N HIS A 157 19.18 -0.45 -2.66
CA HIS A 157 17.77 -0.21 -2.98
C HIS A 157 17.55 0.06 -4.47
N GLU A 158 18.33 0.98 -5.05
CA GLU A 158 18.18 1.38 -6.45
C GLU A 158 18.33 0.19 -7.42
N PRO A 159 19.38 -0.66 -7.32
CA PRO A 159 19.48 -1.86 -8.16
C PRO A 159 18.30 -2.83 -7.99
N ARG A 160 17.67 -2.88 -6.82
CA ARG A 160 16.48 -3.73 -6.57
C ARG A 160 15.25 -3.15 -7.25
N VAL A 161 15.06 -1.83 -7.20
CA VAL A 161 13.99 -1.13 -7.92
C VAL A 161 14.16 -1.32 -9.43
N GLU A 162 15.36 -1.13 -9.97
CA GLU A 162 15.64 -1.35 -11.39
C GLU A 162 15.29 -2.77 -11.84
N LYS A 163 15.70 -3.77 -11.05
CA LYS A 163 15.35 -5.17 -11.30
C LYS A 163 13.83 -5.39 -11.26
N PHE A 164 13.16 -4.87 -10.24
CA PHE A 164 11.70 -4.99 -10.11
C PHE A 164 10.96 -4.38 -11.30
N LEU A 165 11.35 -3.17 -11.72
CA LEU A 165 10.76 -2.47 -12.85
C LEU A 165 10.96 -3.23 -14.16
N ALA A 166 12.12 -3.85 -14.36
CA ALA A 166 12.39 -4.68 -15.53
C ALA A 166 11.54 -5.97 -15.56
N GLU A 167 11.22 -6.53 -14.39
CA GLU A 167 10.40 -7.75 -14.30
C GLU A 167 8.89 -7.48 -14.38
N ILE A 168 8.39 -6.45 -13.69
CA ILE A 168 6.94 -6.21 -13.57
C ILE A 168 6.29 -5.88 -14.92
N ILE A 169 7.00 -5.19 -15.81
CA ILE A 169 6.49 -4.79 -17.12
C ILE A 169 6.28 -5.98 -18.07
N ASP A 170 7.01 -7.07 -17.85
CA ASP A 170 6.95 -8.31 -18.64
C ASP A 170 6.08 -9.38 -17.95
N GLU A 171 5.48 -9.07 -16.80
CA GLU A 171 4.67 -10.01 -16.02
C GLU A 171 3.40 -10.40 -16.81
N PRO A 172 3.20 -11.70 -17.09
CA PRO A 172 2.04 -12.15 -17.85
C PRO A 172 0.75 -11.90 -17.07
N ASN A 173 -0.30 -11.53 -17.80
CA ASN A 173 -1.63 -11.23 -17.25
C ASN A 173 -1.70 -9.95 -16.40
N LEU A 174 -0.75 -9.03 -16.56
CA LEU A 174 -0.86 -7.67 -16.03
C LEU A 174 -0.91 -6.65 -17.17
N VAL A 175 -1.77 -5.64 -17.02
CA VAL A 175 -1.64 -4.36 -17.74
C VAL A 175 -0.96 -3.38 -16.81
N VAL A 176 0.26 -2.97 -17.15
CA VAL A 176 1.16 -2.22 -16.25
C VAL A 176 1.30 -0.77 -16.69
N THR A 177 1.25 0.14 -15.72
CA THR A 177 1.59 1.56 -15.90
C THR A 177 2.65 1.95 -14.87
N LEU A 178 3.82 2.39 -15.36
CA LEU A 178 4.85 3.00 -14.53
C LEU A 178 4.60 4.51 -14.43
N MET A 179 4.73 5.07 -13.23
CA MET A 179 4.49 6.47 -12.95
C MET A 179 5.72 7.10 -12.29
N THR A 180 6.40 7.99 -13.00
CA THR A 180 7.50 8.81 -12.46
C THR A 180 6.94 10.04 -11.72
N TRP A 181 6.04 9.79 -10.78
CA TRP A 181 5.27 10.79 -10.04
C TRP A 181 5.25 10.48 -8.55
N SER A 182 5.18 11.51 -7.70
CA SER A 182 5.25 11.37 -6.23
C SER A 182 6.57 10.69 -5.79
N SER A 183 6.51 9.48 -5.23
CA SER A 183 7.63 8.60 -4.82
C SER A 183 8.04 7.61 -5.91
N GLY A 184 7.39 7.64 -7.09
CA GLY A 184 7.53 6.62 -8.11
C GLY A 184 6.61 5.45 -7.83
N LEU A 185 5.69 5.17 -8.74
CA LEU A 185 4.66 4.15 -8.55
C LEU A 185 4.61 3.17 -9.72
N VAL A 186 4.19 1.95 -9.44
CA VAL A 186 3.60 1.08 -10.45
C VAL A 186 2.14 0.88 -10.11
N VAL A 187 1.28 1.00 -11.12
CA VAL A 187 -0.13 0.60 -11.04
C VAL A 187 -0.35 -0.44 -12.12
N ALA A 188 -0.79 -1.63 -11.74
CA ALA A 188 -1.07 -2.71 -12.65
C ALA A 188 -2.44 -3.32 -12.41
N ALA A 189 -3.12 -3.76 -13.46
CA ALA A 189 -4.39 -4.48 -13.37
C ALA A 189 -4.21 -5.92 -13.85
N ARG A 190 -4.71 -6.90 -13.08
CA ARG A 190 -4.73 -8.31 -13.52
C ARG A 190 -5.76 -8.51 -14.62
N THR A 191 -5.40 -9.19 -15.69
CA THR A 191 -6.28 -9.56 -16.83
C THR A 191 -6.72 -11.01 -16.78
#